data_AF-A0ABD1X7K9-F1
#
_entry.id   AF-A0ABD1X7K9-F1
#
_cell.length_a   1.000
_cell.length_b   1.000
_cell.length_c   1.000
_cell.angle_alpha   90.00
_cell.angle_beta   90.00
_cell.angle_gamma   90.00
#
_symmetry.space_group_name_H-M   'P 1'
#
loop_
_entity.id
_entity.type
_entity.pdbx_description
1 polymer ?
#
loop_
_entity_poly.entity_id
_entity_poly.type
_entity_poly.pdbx_seq_one_letter_code
_entity_poly.pdbx_strand_id
1 'polypeptide(L)'
;MMMHQHQTTPVAPSHQHHHINSAPPSVRSPHQLPSPTPLSLDPNGPARIRLSDILPYDGAPVGPYIKTVEALSGSLMRHNAAVIELGTDDMALIRCALEAARFYFRTRSQSGKGGRGVCMYRAGR
;
A
#
# COMPACT_ATOMS: atom_id res chain seq x y z
N MET A 1 -64.50 6.61 -21.50
CA MET A 1 -63.94 5.38 -22.12
C MET A 1 -63.76 5.66 -23.61
N MET A 2 -62.58 5.34 -24.17
CA MET A 2 -62.11 5.56 -25.57
C MET A 2 -61.89 7.05 -25.96
N MET A 3 -60.67 7.60 -26.03
CA MET A 3 -59.44 7.31 -26.81
C MET A 3 -59.40 8.00 -28.19
N HIS A 4 -58.58 9.05 -28.25
CA HIS A 4 -57.64 9.45 -29.31
C HIS A 4 -58.06 9.46 -30.79
N GLN A 5 -58.10 10.67 -31.37
CA GLN A 5 -57.40 11.11 -32.59
C GLN A 5 -57.25 12.64 -32.44
N HIS A 6 -56.12 13.32 -32.70
CA HIS A 6 -55.54 13.58 -34.01
C HIS A 6 -54.04 13.95 -33.89
N GLN A 7 -53.23 13.29 -34.73
CA GLN A 7 -52.17 13.84 -35.60
C GLN A 7 -51.41 15.12 -35.18
N THR A 8 -50.10 15.00 -34.95
CA THR A 8 -49.09 15.95 -35.48
C THR A 8 -47.74 15.26 -35.66
N THR A 9 -47.26 15.28 -36.90
CA THR A 9 -45.91 14.92 -37.34
C THR A 9 -44.87 15.92 -36.79
N PRO A 10 -43.64 15.49 -36.47
CA PRO A 10 -42.64 16.39 -35.92
C PRO A 10 -42.03 17.29 -37.02
N VAL A 11 -42.23 18.60 -36.87
CA VAL A 11 -41.46 19.64 -37.57
C VAL A 11 -40.18 19.88 -36.80
N ALA A 12 -39.04 19.62 -37.43
CA ALA A 12 -37.72 19.92 -36.91
C ALA A 12 -37.47 21.43 -36.86
N PRO A 13 -36.77 21.94 -35.82
CA PRO A 13 -36.00 23.16 -35.96
C PRO A 13 -34.51 22.94 -35.65
N SER A 14 -33.73 23.23 -36.69
CA SER A 14 -32.37 23.75 -36.74
C SER A 14 -31.65 24.02 -35.40
N HIS A 15 -30.64 23.21 -35.10
CA HIS A 15 -29.56 23.60 -34.19
C HIS A 15 -28.23 23.70 -34.96
N GLN A 16 -27.66 24.90 -34.91
CA GLN A 16 -26.40 25.31 -35.52
C GLN A 16 -25.25 24.38 -35.13
N HIS A 17 -24.63 23.72 -36.11
CA HIS A 17 -23.36 23.04 -35.93
C HIS A 17 -22.22 24.07 -35.96
N HIS A 18 -21.78 24.49 -34.78
CA HIS A 18 -20.50 25.18 -34.63
C HIS A 18 -19.36 24.20 -34.88
N HIS A 19 -18.41 24.67 -35.70
CA HIS A 19 -17.28 23.90 -36.17
C HIS A 19 -16.32 23.52 -35.03
N ILE A 20 -15.83 22.30 -35.16
CA ILE A 20 -14.90 21.53 -34.34
C ILE A 20 -13.64 22.32 -33.97
N ASN A 21 -13.27 22.29 -32.68
CA ASN A 21 -11.86 22.26 -32.30
C ASN A 21 -11.66 21.42 -31.02
N SER A 22 -11.96 20.13 -31.12
CA SER A 22 -11.69 19.16 -30.06
C SER A 22 -10.30 18.56 -30.26
N ALA A 23 -9.27 19.21 -29.68
CA ALA A 23 -8.05 18.50 -29.33
C ALA A 23 -8.42 17.40 -28.32
N PRO A 24 -7.87 16.16 -28.42
CA PRO A 24 -8.16 15.14 -27.44
C PRO A 24 -7.64 15.59 -26.07
N PRO A 25 -8.41 15.46 -24.98
CA PRO A 25 -7.85 15.62 -23.66
C PRO A 25 -6.79 14.53 -23.50
N SER A 26 -5.54 14.95 -23.32
CA SER A 26 -4.44 14.06 -22.94
C SER A 26 -4.86 13.30 -21.70
N VAL A 27 -5.27 12.04 -21.87
CA VAL A 27 -5.61 11.12 -20.77
C VAL A 27 -4.34 10.94 -19.96
N ARG A 28 -4.24 11.70 -18.87
CA ARG A 28 -3.15 11.60 -17.91
C ARG A 28 -3.26 10.23 -17.27
N SER A 29 -2.40 9.31 -17.72
CA SER A 29 -2.28 7.97 -17.15
C SER A 29 -2.05 8.07 -15.64
N PRO A 30 -2.90 7.47 -14.78
CA PRO A 30 -2.76 7.54 -13.32
C PRO A 30 -1.71 6.56 -12.76
N HIS A 31 -0.84 6.00 -13.60
CA HIS A 31 0.16 5.00 -13.20
C HIS A 31 1.58 5.47 -13.43
N GLN A 32 1.95 6.61 -12.84
CA GLN A 32 3.35 6.84 -12.50
C GLN A 32 3.49 6.59 -11.01
N LEU A 33 3.62 5.31 -10.65
CA LEU A 33 4.11 4.93 -9.33
C LEU A 33 5.48 5.62 -9.18
N PRO A 34 5.75 6.38 -8.11
CA PRO A 34 7.08 6.90 -7.89
C PRO A 34 8.01 5.68 -7.83
N SER A 35 8.96 5.60 -8.76
CA SER A 35 10.08 4.70 -8.65
C SER A 35 10.64 4.85 -7.24
N PRO A 36 10.83 3.77 -6.45
CA PRO A 36 11.43 3.89 -5.14
C PRO A 36 12.82 4.47 -5.36
N THR A 37 12.97 5.76 -5.12
CA THR A 37 14.28 6.39 -5.05
C THR A 37 15.04 5.55 -4.03
N PRO A 38 16.20 4.95 -4.38
CA PRO A 38 17.05 4.38 -3.35
C PRO A 38 17.29 5.53 -2.39
N LEU A 39 16.72 5.43 -1.19
CA LEU A 39 16.84 6.44 -0.14
C LEU A 39 18.31 6.80 -0.11
N SER A 40 18.63 8.04 -0.50
CA SER A 40 19.98 8.56 -0.59
C SER A 40 20.73 8.03 0.62
N LEU A 41 21.79 7.23 0.38
CA LEU A 41 22.68 6.80 1.46
C LEU A 41 23.29 8.08 1.99
N ASP A 42 22.65 8.70 2.96
CA ASP A 42 23.29 9.71 3.78
C ASP A 42 24.44 8.97 4.46
N PRO A 43 25.71 9.27 4.13
CA PRO A 43 26.84 8.64 4.78
C PRO A 43 26.87 8.95 6.29
N ASN A 44 26.10 9.96 6.71
CA ASN A 44 25.89 10.31 8.11
C ASN A 44 24.55 9.78 8.68
N GLY A 45 23.85 8.92 7.95
CA GLY A 45 22.60 8.31 8.39
C GLY A 45 22.79 7.06 9.27
N PRO A 46 21.68 6.49 9.80
CA PRO A 46 21.72 5.21 10.50
C PRO A 46 22.29 4.10 9.61
N ALA A 47 23.10 3.22 10.20
CA ALA A 47 23.71 2.09 9.49
C ALA A 47 22.64 1.11 8.98
N ARG A 48 22.91 0.49 7.83
CA ARG A 48 22.06 -0.55 7.23
C ARG A 48 22.70 -1.91 7.45
N ILE A 49 21.96 -2.82 8.06
CA ILE A 49 22.47 -4.09 8.56
C ILE A 49 21.56 -5.20 8.08
N ARG A 50 22.12 -6.21 7.41
CA ARG A 50 21.34 -7.39 7.02
C ARG A 50 21.05 -8.24 8.25
N LEU A 51 19.79 -8.65 8.40
CA LEU A 51 19.36 -9.50 9.51
C LEU A 51 20.19 -10.80 9.57
N SER A 52 20.51 -11.40 8.42
CA SER A 52 21.33 -12.62 8.33
C SER A 52 22.69 -12.52 9.01
N ASP A 53 23.26 -11.32 9.09
CA ASP A 53 24.61 -11.11 9.58
C ASP A 53 24.66 -10.94 11.11
N ILE A 54 23.50 -10.76 11.75
CA ILE A 54 23.34 -10.71 13.22
C ILE A 54 22.64 -11.93 13.81
N LEU A 55 22.10 -12.83 12.98
CA LEU A 55 21.48 -14.05 13.46
C LEU A 55 22.54 -14.95 14.12
N PRO A 56 22.27 -15.51 15.31
CA PRO A 56 23.20 -16.42 15.96
C PRO A 56 23.48 -17.62 15.06
N TYR A 57 24.72 -17.75 14.58
CA TYR A 57 25.20 -18.97 13.96
C TYR A 57 25.69 -19.91 15.07
N ASP A 58 25.34 -21.18 14.97
CA ASP A 58 25.60 -22.24 15.94
C ASP A 58 27.11 -22.54 16.09
N GLY A 59 27.84 -21.70 16.83
CA GLY A 59 29.09 -22.10 17.48
C GLY A 59 30.34 -21.21 17.34
N ALA A 60 30.39 -20.20 16.46
CA ALA A 60 31.52 -19.25 16.47
C ALA A 60 31.17 -17.90 15.83
N PRO A 61 31.53 -16.76 16.44
CA PRO A 61 31.32 -15.44 15.85
C PRO A 61 32.19 -15.31 14.58
N VAL A 62 31.54 -15.37 13.42
CA VAL A 62 32.18 -15.24 12.12
C VAL A 62 32.56 -13.76 11.88
N GLY A 63 33.59 -13.47 11.08
CA GLY A 63 34.03 -12.10 10.79
C GLY A 63 32.93 -11.10 10.39
N PRO A 64 31.91 -11.48 9.58
CA PRO A 64 30.77 -10.63 9.27
C PRO A 64 29.93 -10.26 10.51
N TYR A 65 29.74 -11.18 11.45
CA TYR A 65 28.97 -10.91 12.66
C TYR A 65 29.61 -9.80 13.50
N ILE A 66 30.92 -9.90 13.75
CA ILE A 66 31.65 -8.91 14.56
C ILE A 66 31.56 -7.52 13.92
N LYS A 67 31.83 -7.42 12.61
CA LYS A 67 31.73 -6.15 11.86
C LYS A 67 30.33 -5.56 11.91
N THR A 68 29.32 -6.41 11.79
CA THR A 68 27.92 -5.98 11.81
C THR A 68 27.49 -5.50 13.19
N VAL A 69 27.93 -6.16 14.27
CA VAL A 69 27.70 -5.72 15.66
C VAL A 69 28.42 -4.40 15.96
N GLU A 70 29.64 -4.22 15.47
CA GLU A 70 30.36 -2.94 15.58
C GLU A 70 29.64 -1.82 14.84
N ALA A 71 29.17 -2.07 13.61
CA ALA A 71 28.38 -1.09 12.86
C ALA A 71 27.05 -0.77 13.55
N LEU A 72 26.37 -1.77 14.11
CA LEU A 72 25.12 -1.61 14.85
C LEU A 72 25.33 -0.75 16.10
N SER A 73 26.32 -1.11 16.92
CA SER A 73 26.62 -0.37 18.15
C SER A 73 26.99 1.08 17.83
N GLY A 74 27.86 1.32 16.84
CA GLY A 74 28.21 2.66 16.38
C GLY A 74 27.02 3.46 15.89
N SER A 75 26.07 2.83 15.20
CA SER A 75 24.84 3.49 14.75
C SER A 75 23.92 3.88 15.90
N LEU A 76 23.75 3.00 16.89
CA LEU A 76 22.96 3.29 18.07
C LEU A 76 23.58 4.41 18.92
N MET A 77 24.90 4.44 19.06
CA MET A 77 25.59 5.49 19.81
C MET A 77 25.46 6.87 19.16
N ARG A 78 25.47 6.95 17.82
CA ARG A 78 25.41 8.24 17.10
C ARG A 78 23.99 8.69 16.77
N HIS A 79 23.11 7.75 16.43
CA HIS A 79 21.80 8.04 15.84
C HIS A 79 20.63 7.47 16.65
N ASN A 80 20.89 6.64 17.67
CA ASN A 80 19.88 5.88 18.40
C ASN A 80 18.94 5.08 17.47
N ALA A 81 19.44 4.72 16.29
CA ALA A 81 18.67 4.07 15.23
C ALA A 81 19.61 3.29 14.30
N ALA A 82 19.08 2.23 13.69
CA ALA A 82 19.70 1.46 12.63
C ALA A 82 18.60 0.92 11.70
N VAL A 83 18.94 0.69 10.44
CA VAL A 83 18.04 0.10 9.44
C VAL A 83 18.37 -1.38 9.32
N ILE A 84 17.40 -2.24 9.62
CA ILE A 84 17.55 -3.69 9.43
C ILE A 84 17.01 -4.07 8.05
N GLU A 85 17.87 -4.66 7.24
CA GLU A 85 17.56 -5.18 5.92
C GLU A 85 17.16 -6.65 6.03
N LEU A 86 16.01 -6.97 5.45
CA LEU A 86 15.39 -8.28 5.55
C LEU A 86 15.61 -9.10 4.28
N GLY A 87 15.65 -10.42 4.42
CA GLY A 87 15.62 -11.33 3.28
C GLY A 87 14.29 -11.25 2.53
N THR A 88 14.24 -11.80 1.31
CA THR A 88 13.02 -11.84 0.49
C THR A 88 11.85 -12.51 1.21
N ASP A 89 12.14 -13.59 1.94
CA ASP A 89 11.14 -14.40 2.62
C ASP A 89 10.56 -13.67 3.84
N ASP A 90 11.43 -13.07 4.66
CA ASP A 90 11.04 -12.21 5.78
C ASP A 90 10.21 -11.01 5.32
N MET A 91 10.60 -10.39 4.20
CA MET A 91 9.84 -9.28 3.62
C MET A 91 8.42 -9.69 3.20
N ALA A 92 8.22 -10.90 2.68
CA ALA A 92 6.90 -11.39 2.32
C ALA A 92 6.01 -11.55 3.57
N LEU A 93 6.56 -12.07 4.66
CA LEU A 93 5.86 -12.19 5.94
C LEU A 93 5.46 -10.83 6.51
N ILE A 94 6.37 -9.84 6.51
CA ILE A 94 6.05 -8.50 6.99
C ILE A 94 4.98 -7.83 6.11
N ARG A 95 5.07 -7.95 4.78
CA ARG A 95 4.03 -7.42 3.88
C ARG A 95 2.67 -8.03 4.18
N CYS A 96 2.61 -9.36 4.32
CA CYS A 96 1.39 -10.07 4.69
C CYS A 96 0.83 -9.57 6.03
N ALA A 97 1.67 -9.42 7.07
CA ALA A 97 1.26 -8.92 8.37
C ALA A 97 0.72 -7.48 8.31
N LEU A 98 1.38 -6.60 7.55
CA LEU A 98 0.94 -5.21 7.35
C LEU A 98 -0.39 -5.12 6.60
N GLU A 99 -0.59 -5.97 5.58
CA GLU A 99 -1.86 -6.06 4.87
C GLU A 99 -2.99 -6.56 5.77
N ALA A 100 -2.73 -7.58 6.59
CA ALA A 100 -3.69 -8.09 7.57
C ALA A 100 -4.05 -7.01 8.62
N ALA A 101 -3.05 -6.29 9.16
CA ALA A 101 -3.26 -5.18 10.08
C ALA A 101 -4.11 -4.07 9.43
N ARG A 102 -3.80 -3.71 8.18
CA ARG A 102 -4.60 -2.74 7.41
C ARG A 102 -6.05 -3.20 7.27
N PHE A 103 -6.29 -4.47 6.97
CA PHE A 103 -7.65 -5.02 6.87
C PHE A 103 -8.39 -4.97 8.22
N TYR A 104 -7.72 -5.32 9.33
CA TYR A 104 -8.29 -5.25 10.67
C TYR A 104 -8.78 -3.83 11.03
N PHE A 105 -7.95 -2.80 10.83
CA PHE A 105 -8.35 -1.44 11.15
C PHE A 105 -9.44 -0.89 10.22
N ARG A 106 -9.45 -1.29 8.94
CA ARG A 106 -10.49 -0.89 7.98
C ARG A 106 -11.85 -1.52 8.28
N THR A 107 -11.88 -2.80 8.63
CA THR A 107 -13.14 -3.48 9.00
C THR A 107 -13.71 -2.94 10.30
N ARG A 108 -12.86 -2.59 11.27
CA ARG A 108 -13.29 -1.96 12.52
C ARG A 108 -13.89 -0.57 12.33
N SER A 109 -13.39 0.24 11.39
CA SER A 109 -13.93 1.58 11.13
C SER A 109 -15.20 1.57 10.26
N GLN A 110 -15.38 0.56 9.40
CA GLN A 110 -16.57 0.40 8.58
C GLN A 110 -17.74 -0.30 9.31
N SER A 111 -17.45 -1.04 10.37
CA SER A 111 -18.47 -1.59 11.29
C SER A 111 -19.03 -0.52 12.23
N GLY A 112 -19.43 0.64 11.70
CA GLY A 112 -19.95 1.79 12.43
C GLY A 112 -21.39 1.66 12.93
N LYS A 113 -21.99 0.46 12.96
CA LYS A 113 -23.33 0.22 13.52
C LYS A 113 -23.47 -1.19 14.06
N GLY A 114 -23.50 -1.31 15.39
CA GLY A 114 -24.23 -2.37 16.10
C GLY A 114 -23.59 -3.76 16.14
N GLY A 115 -22.74 -3.99 17.13
CA GLY A 115 -22.81 -5.19 17.95
C GLY A 115 -22.29 -6.52 17.38
N ARG A 116 -21.48 -7.17 18.21
CA ARG A 116 -21.15 -8.60 18.20
C ARG A 116 -19.97 -9.03 17.33
N GLY A 117 -18.79 -8.53 17.71
CA GLY A 117 -17.56 -9.34 17.73
C GLY A 117 -17.59 -10.41 18.83
N VAL A 118 -18.74 -11.07 19.03
CA VAL A 118 -18.87 -12.27 19.87
C VAL A 118 -19.10 -13.41 18.89
N CYS A 119 -18.14 -14.32 18.79
CA CYS A 119 -18.37 -15.62 18.17
C CYS A 119 -19.44 -16.32 19.01
N MET A 120 -20.71 -16.17 18.65
CA MET A 120 -21.79 -16.91 19.28
C MET A 120 -21.69 -18.34 18.75
N TYR A 121 -21.22 -19.27 19.60
CA TYR A 121 -21.28 -20.70 19.30
C TYR A 121 -22.73 -21.07 19.00
N ARG A 122 -23.01 -21.45 17.76
CA ARG A 122 -24.34 -21.90 17.36
C ARG A 122 -24.44 -23.39 17.64
N ALA A 123 -24.85 -23.74 18.85
CA ALA A 123 -25.13 -25.12 19.20
C ALA A 123 -26.38 -25.60 18.45
N GLY A 124 -26.19 -26.49 17.46
CA GLY A 124 -27.15 -27.51 17.02
C GLY A 124 -28.47 -27.07 16.38
N ARG A 125 -28.91 -27.85 15.39
CA ARG A 125 -30.33 -28.07 15.08
C ARG A 125 -30.67 -29.50 15.45
#